data_AF-A0A255ZV93-F1
#
_entry.id   AF-A0A255ZV93-F1
#
_cell.length_a   1.000
_cell.length_b   1.000
_cell.length_c   1.000
_cell.angle_alpha   90.00
_cell.angle_beta   90.00
_cell.angle_gamma   90.00
#
_symmetry.space_group_name_H-M   'P 1'
#
loop_
_entity.id
_entity.type
_entity.pdbx_description
1 polymer ?
#
loop_
_entity_poly.entity_id
_entity_poly.type
_entity_poly.pdbx_seq_one_letter_code
_entity_poly.pdbx_strand_id
1 'polypeptide(L)'
;MKKITTLAAAWILGLMFLNGGLNKFLEYMPMPEQMNPEMQKDFAAFVEISWLMPLVGIGEMLGGLLLLFPRFRALGAIVCFPILIGINSFCASVEPSGLALAIPLLLIDIYILSAEREKIKSLF
;
A
#
# COMPACT_ATOMS: atom_id res chain seq x y z
N MET A 1 -3.63 -21.08 14.96
CA MET A 1 -3.74 -19.65 15.30
C MET A 1 -3.06 -18.73 14.27
N LYS A 2 -1.76 -18.91 13.95
CA LYS A 2 -1.03 -18.08 12.96
C LYS A 2 -1.71 -17.91 11.58
N LYS A 3 -2.41 -18.95 11.07
CA LYS A 3 -3.09 -18.87 9.77
C LYS A 3 -4.27 -17.90 9.73
N ILE A 4 -5.04 -17.78 10.83
CA ILE A 4 -6.21 -16.90 10.90
C ILE A 4 -5.75 -15.45 11.09
N THR A 5 -4.72 -15.21 11.91
CA THR A 5 -4.14 -13.87 12.11
C THR A 5 -3.51 -13.33 10.82
N THR A 6 -2.76 -14.16 10.09
CA THR A 6 -2.21 -13.76 8.77
C THR A 6 -3.31 -13.53 7.72
N LEU A 7 -4.39 -14.34 7.74
CA LEU A 7 -5.55 -14.12 6.87
C LEU A 7 -6.19 -12.76 7.15
N ALA A 8 -6.50 -12.46 8.42
CA ALA A 8 -7.12 -11.20 8.80
C ALA A 8 -6.24 -9.99 8.46
N ALA A 9 -4.94 -10.07 8.79
CA ALA A 9 -3.95 -9.05 8.46
C ALA A 9 -3.87 -8.79 6.94
N ALA A 10 -3.80 -9.85 6.13
CA ALA A 10 -3.75 -9.74 4.68
C ALA A 10 -5.05 -9.18 4.08
N TRP A 11 -6.21 -9.47 4.67
CA TRP A 11 -7.47 -8.91 4.22
C TRP A 11 -7.59 -7.43 4.54
N ILE A 12 -7.20 -7.01 5.75
CA ILE A 12 -7.18 -5.59 6.14
C ILE A 12 -6.28 -4.81 5.17
N LEU A 13 -5.03 -5.22 5.04
CA LEU A 13 -4.07 -4.55 4.15
C LEU A 13 -4.54 -4.63 2.69
N GLY A 14 -4.98 -5.81 2.24
CA GLY A 14 -5.38 -6.06 0.86
C GLY A 14 -6.57 -5.24 0.41
N LEU A 15 -7.62 -5.14 1.23
CA LEU A 15 -8.80 -4.33 0.92
C LEU A 15 -8.48 -2.84 0.92
N MET A 16 -7.65 -2.36 1.85
CA MET A 16 -7.22 -0.96 1.88
C MET A 16 -6.40 -0.58 0.64
N PHE A 17 -5.49 -1.44 0.22
CA PHE A 17 -4.68 -1.24 -0.99
C PHE A 17 -5.55 -1.31 -2.25
N LEU A 18 -6.47 -2.27 -2.32
CA LEU A 18 -7.40 -2.35 -3.44
C LEU A 18 -8.27 -1.10 -3.55
N ASN A 19 -8.76 -0.57 -2.43
CA ASN A 19 -9.49 0.69 -2.38
C ASN A 19 -8.61 1.88 -2.82
N GLY A 20 -7.39 2.01 -2.30
CA GLY A 20 -6.47 3.08 -2.67
C GLY A 20 -6.12 3.07 -4.16
N GLY A 21 -5.90 1.89 -4.72
CA GLY A 21 -5.55 1.72 -6.12
C GLY A 21 -6.72 1.99 -7.05
N LEU A 22 -7.92 1.45 -6.74
CA LEU A 22 -9.14 1.76 -7.49
C LEU A 22 -9.46 3.26 -7.48
N ASN A 23 -9.27 3.92 -6.34
CA ASN A 23 -9.51 5.36 -6.22
C ASN A 23 -8.63 6.20 -7.14
N LYS A 24 -7.40 5.76 -7.46
CA LYS A 24 -6.52 6.48 -8.40
C LYS A 24 -7.03 6.47 -9.85
N PHE A 25 -7.95 5.57 -10.20
CA PHE A 25 -8.55 5.50 -11.54
C PHE A 25 -10.01 5.97 -11.57
N LEU A 26 -10.74 5.77 -10.48
CA LEU A 26 -12.17 6.06 -10.38
C LEU A 26 -12.47 7.37 -9.64
N GLU A 27 -11.49 7.92 -8.92
CA GLU A 27 -11.54 9.23 -8.25
C GLU A 27 -12.78 9.43 -7.36
N TYR A 28 -13.25 8.37 -6.69
CA TYR A 28 -14.47 8.42 -5.87
C TYR A 28 -14.25 9.00 -4.47
N MET A 29 -13.00 9.06 -3.99
CA MET A 29 -12.64 9.76 -2.77
C MET A 29 -12.20 11.18 -3.13
N PRO A 30 -12.88 12.22 -2.62
CA PRO A 30 -12.55 13.60 -2.93
C PRO A 30 -11.17 13.96 -2.38
N MET A 31 -10.43 14.78 -3.13
CA MET A 31 -9.20 15.39 -2.63
C MET A 31 -9.54 16.28 -1.42
N PRO A 32 -8.72 16.28 -0.36
CA PRO A 32 -8.90 17.18 0.77
C PRO A 32 -8.97 18.65 0.31
N GLU A 33 -9.95 19.43 0.78
CA GLU A 33 -10.08 20.84 0.39
C GLU A 33 -8.90 21.70 0.87
N GLN A 34 -8.22 21.27 1.94
CA GLN A 34 -7.12 21.98 2.57
C GLN A 34 -5.87 21.11 2.54
N MET A 35 -5.03 21.31 1.52
CA MET A 35 -3.68 20.74 1.46
C MET A 35 -2.66 21.79 1.82
N ASN A 36 -1.68 21.38 2.62
CA ASN A 36 -0.52 22.23 2.88
C ASN A 36 0.27 22.48 1.56
N PRO A 37 1.08 23.55 1.47
CA PRO A 37 1.77 23.89 0.23
C PRO A 37 2.76 22.83 -0.28
N GLU A 38 3.32 22.01 0.61
CA GLU A 38 4.25 20.94 0.24
C GLU A 38 3.51 19.75 -0.39
N MET A 39 2.37 19.36 0.19
CA MET A 39 1.49 18.32 -0.35
C MET A 39 0.96 18.70 -1.74
N GLN A 40 0.64 19.97 -1.97
CA GLN A 40 0.25 20.44 -3.30
C GLN A 40 1.38 20.28 -4.33
N LYS A 41 2.63 20.59 -3.95
CA LYS A 41 3.80 20.42 -4.82
C LYS A 41 4.07 18.96 -5.14
N ASP A 42 4.03 18.10 -4.12
CA ASP A 42 4.26 16.67 -4.29
C ASP A 42 3.18 16.04 -5.19
N PHE A 43 1.91 16.39 -4.98
CA PHE A 43 0.83 15.92 -5.83
C PHE A 43 0.98 16.42 -7.27
N ALA A 44 1.35 17.69 -7.49
CA ALA A 44 1.61 18.23 -8.80
C ALA A 44 2.75 17.48 -9.52
N ALA A 45 3.85 17.18 -8.82
CA ALA A 45 4.95 16.37 -9.35
C ALA A 45 4.51 14.93 -9.68
N PHE A 46 3.63 14.35 -8.86
CA PHE A 46 3.07 13.01 -9.08
C PHE A 46 2.21 12.93 -10.35
N VAL A 47 1.49 14.01 -10.65
CA VAL A 47 0.67 14.16 -11.87
C VAL A 47 1.54 14.49 -13.08
N GLU A 48 2.59 15.28 -12.91
CA GLU A 48 3.53 15.63 -13.99
C GLU A 48 4.23 14.39 -14.57
N ILE A 49 4.56 13.42 -13.71
CA ILE A 49 5.11 12.12 -14.15
C ILE A 49 3.97 11.21 -14.61
N SER A 50 3.66 11.28 -15.90
CA SER A 50 2.48 10.64 -16.53
C SER A 50 2.31 9.14 -16.24
N TRP A 51 3.39 8.39 -16.00
CA TRP A 51 3.33 6.95 -15.75
C TRP A 51 3.29 6.57 -14.26
N LEU A 52 3.59 7.51 -13.35
CA LEU A 52 3.81 7.20 -11.94
C LEU A 52 2.50 6.89 -11.21
N MET A 53 1.49 7.76 -11.34
CA MET A 53 0.19 7.54 -10.70
C MET A 53 -0.48 6.23 -11.18
N PRO A 54 -0.53 5.92 -12.50
CA PRO A 54 -1.01 4.62 -12.98
C PRO A 54 -0.19 3.44 -12.46
N LEU A 55 1.15 3.55 -12.40
CA LEU A 55 2.01 2.47 -11.91
C LEU A 55 1.72 2.15 -10.44
N VAL A 56 1.61 3.18 -9.59
CA VAL A 56 1.28 2.99 -8.17
C VAL A 56 -0.13 2.46 -8.01
N GLY A 57 -1.11 2.97 -8.76
CA GLY A 57 -2.48 2.46 -8.72
C GLY A 57 -2.58 0.99 -9.11
N ILE A 58 -1.93 0.58 -10.20
CA ILE A 58 -1.85 -0.83 -10.62
C ILE A 58 -1.15 -1.67 -9.56
N GLY A 59 -0.03 -1.19 -9.00
CA GLY A 59 0.70 -1.86 -7.94
C GLY A 59 -0.15 -2.10 -6.69
N GLU A 60 -0.89 -1.09 -6.24
CA GLU A 60 -1.81 -1.19 -5.11
C GLU A 60 -2.97 -2.15 -5.38
N MET A 61 -3.59 -2.09 -6.56
CA MET A 61 -4.67 -3.00 -6.93
C MET A 61 -4.18 -4.46 -7.02
N LEU A 62 -3.06 -4.70 -7.69
CA LEU A 62 -2.49 -6.03 -7.85
C LEU A 62 -2.01 -6.59 -6.51
N GLY A 63 -1.23 -5.82 -5.76
CA GLY A 63 -0.75 -6.21 -4.43
C GLY A 63 -1.90 -6.50 -3.48
N GLY A 64 -2.89 -5.60 -3.45
CA GLY A 64 -4.10 -5.73 -2.65
C GLY A 64 -4.91 -6.98 -2.99
N LEU A 65 -5.13 -7.24 -4.28
CA LEU A 65 -5.85 -8.42 -4.76
C LEU A 65 -5.12 -9.74 -4.42
N LEU A 66 -3.79 -9.77 -4.62
CA LEU A 66 -2.97 -10.96 -4.33
C LEU A 66 -2.98 -11.32 -2.83
N LEU A 67 -3.04 -10.32 -1.95
CA LEU A 67 -3.13 -10.52 -0.49
C LEU A 67 -4.42 -11.25 -0.05
N LEU A 68 -5.52 -11.09 -0.80
CA LEU A 68 -6.79 -11.73 -0.46
C LEU A 68 -6.72 -13.26 -0.60
N PHE A 69 -5.88 -13.76 -1.50
CA PHE A 69 -5.75 -15.18 -1.82
C PHE A 69 -4.55 -15.84 -1.10
N PRO A 70 -4.76 -16.88 -0.26
CA PRO A 70 -3.70 -17.53 0.52
C PRO A 70 -2.48 -18.02 -0.28
N ARG A 71 -2.69 -18.37 -1.55
CA ARG A 71 -1.64 -18.85 -2.46
C ARG A 71 -0.67 -17.73 -2.86
N PHE A 72 -1.16 -16.49 -2.98
CA PHE A 72 -0.42 -15.37 -3.56
C PHE A 72 0.02 -14.30 -2.55
N ARG A 73 -0.31 -14.47 -1.27
CA ARG A 73 0.01 -13.49 -0.20
C ARG A 73 1.46 -13.04 -0.16
N ALA A 74 2.40 -13.98 -0.30
CA ALA A 74 3.83 -13.67 -0.29
C ALA A 74 4.17 -12.65 -1.39
N LEU A 75 3.66 -12.88 -2.60
CA LEU A 75 3.85 -11.99 -3.75
C LEU A 75 3.11 -10.66 -3.54
N GLY A 76 1.88 -10.70 -3.04
CA GLY A 76 1.10 -9.49 -2.75
C GLY A 76 1.81 -8.57 -1.76
N ALA A 77 2.35 -9.11 -0.66
CA ALA A 77 3.11 -8.35 0.32
C ALA A 77 4.41 -7.76 -0.28
N ILE A 78 5.13 -8.54 -1.11
CA ILE A 78 6.33 -8.04 -1.82
C ILE A 78 5.99 -6.85 -2.73
N VAL A 79 4.85 -6.89 -3.43
CA VAL A 79 4.38 -5.79 -4.29
C VAL A 79 3.98 -4.56 -3.47
N CYS A 80 3.28 -4.76 -2.34
CA CYS A 80 2.86 -3.67 -1.46
C CYS A 80 4.01 -3.00 -0.71
N PHE A 81 5.06 -3.75 -0.38
CA PHE A 81 6.18 -3.26 0.43
C PHE A 81 6.82 -1.95 -0.07
N PRO A 82 7.31 -1.83 -1.32
CA PRO A 82 7.92 -0.58 -1.80
C PRO A 82 6.93 0.59 -1.84
N ILE A 83 5.64 0.31 -2.09
CA ILE A 83 4.58 1.33 -2.08
C ILE A 83 4.38 1.85 -0.65
N LEU A 84 4.34 0.95 0.35
CA LEU A 84 4.24 1.33 1.76
C LEU A 84 5.44 2.14 2.23
N ILE A 85 6.64 1.83 1.76
CA ILE A 85 7.82 2.66 2.04
C ILE A 85 7.61 4.08 1.50
N GLY A 86 7.16 4.24 0.26
CA GLY A 86 6.83 5.55 -0.31
C GLY A 86 5.77 6.31 0.49
N ILE A 87 4.68 5.65 0.89
CA ILE A 87 3.62 6.25 1.72
C ILE A 87 4.18 6.70 3.06
N ASN A 88 4.98 5.87 3.74
CA ASN A 88 5.57 6.21 5.03
C ASN A 88 6.58 7.37 4.91
N SER A 89 7.36 7.42 3.83
CA SER A 89 8.26 8.55 3.55
C SER A 89 7.48 9.84 3.33
N PHE A 90 6.41 9.81 2.53
CA PHE A 90 5.53 10.96 2.33
C PHE A 90 4.91 11.43 3.65
N CYS A 91 4.34 10.54 4.46
CA CYS A 91 3.78 10.89 5.76
C CYS A 91 4.86 11.42 6.72
N ALA A 92 6.08 10.87 6.71
CA ALA A 92 7.15 11.35 7.59
C ALA A 92 7.65 12.74 7.23
N SER A 93 7.62 13.11 5.94
CA SER A 93 8.18 14.37 5.45
C SER A 93 7.15 15.48 5.30
N VAL A 94 5.94 15.18 4.81
CA VAL A 94 4.99 16.19 4.30
C VAL A 94 3.65 16.15 5.04
N GLU A 95 3.19 14.97 5.46
CA GLU A 95 1.91 14.83 6.18
C GLU A 95 2.02 13.92 7.43
N PRO A 96 2.63 14.42 8.53
CA PRO A 96 2.88 13.64 9.74
C PRO A 96 1.62 13.06 10.38
N SER A 97 0.46 13.69 10.19
CA SER A 97 -0.81 13.15 10.71
C SER A 97 -1.15 11.78 10.12
N GLY A 98 -0.69 11.51 8.88
CA GLY A 98 -0.88 10.23 8.20
C GLY A 98 -0.05 9.08 8.77
N LEU A 99 0.99 9.35 9.57
CA LEU A 99 1.84 8.30 10.17
C LEU A 99 1.06 7.36 11.09
N ALA A 100 0.02 7.87 11.75
CA ALA A 100 -0.85 7.07 12.61
C ALA A 100 -1.50 5.91 11.86
N LEU A 101 -1.71 6.03 10.55
CA LEU A 101 -2.21 4.97 9.68
C LEU A 101 -1.08 4.26 8.93
N ALA A 102 -0.12 5.00 8.39
CA ALA A 102 0.95 4.46 7.54
C ALA A 102 1.85 3.46 8.26
N ILE A 103 2.22 3.73 9.52
CA ILE A 103 3.12 2.86 10.29
C ILE A 103 2.46 1.51 10.59
N PRO A 104 1.22 1.43 11.14
CA PRO A 104 0.55 0.15 11.33
C PRO A 104 0.44 -0.69 10.06
N LEU A 105 0.16 -0.08 8.90
CA LEU A 105 0.07 -0.82 7.63
C LEU A 105 1.42 -1.41 7.22
N LEU A 106 2.51 -0.66 7.38
CA LEU A 106 3.86 -1.17 7.13
C LEU A 106 4.21 -2.32 8.07
N LEU A 107 3.85 -2.22 9.36
CA LEU A 107 4.06 -3.30 10.32
C LEU A 107 3.24 -4.55 9.98
N ILE A 108 2.00 -4.38 9.50
CA ILE A 108 1.15 -5.48 9.03
C ILE A 108 1.81 -6.18 7.82
N ASP A 109 2.33 -5.42 6.87
CA ASP A 109 3.01 -5.97 5.69
C ASP A 109 4.28 -6.75 6.08
N ILE A 110 5.12 -6.18 6.94
CA ILE A 110 6.32 -6.84 7.50
C ILE A 110 5.94 -8.14 8.24
N TYR A 111 4.84 -8.13 8.99
CA TYR A 111 4.31 -9.33 9.63
C TYR A 111 3.91 -10.40 8.61
N ILE A 112 3.21 -10.02 7.52
CA ILE A 112 2.80 -10.94 6.45
C ILE A 112 4.04 -11.53 5.76
N LEU A 113 5.03 -10.71 5.41
CA LEU A 113 6.31 -11.15 4.84
C LEU A 113 7.02 -12.15 5.76
N SER A 114 7.05 -11.86 7.07
CA SER A 114 7.67 -12.75 8.07
C SER A 114 6.91 -14.08 8.23
N ALA A 115 5.57 -14.04 8.13
CA ALA A 115 4.70 -15.21 8.22
C ALA A 115 4.78 -16.10 6.97
N GLU A 116 4.97 -15.50 5.79
CA GLU A 116 5.05 -16.18 4.49
C GLU A 116 6.50 -16.42 4.02
N ARG A 117 7.50 -16.18 4.88
CA ARG A 117 8.94 -16.24 4.54
C ARG A 117 9.40 -17.50 3.81
N GLU A 118 8.81 -18.66 4.12
CA GLU A 118 9.22 -19.94 3.49
C GLU A 118 8.81 -19.98 2.01
N LYS A 119 7.67 -19.35 1.67
CA LYS A 119 7.26 -19.18 0.27
C LYS A 119 8.15 -18.17 -0.45
N ILE A 120 8.58 -17.12 0.25
CA ILE A 120 9.51 -16.12 -0.31
C ILE A 120 10.86 -16.78 -0.61
N LYS A 121 11.39 -17.60 0.31
CA LYS A 121 12.62 -18.35 0.08
C LYS A 121 12.54 -19.26 -1.15
N SER A 122 11.38 -19.86 -1.42
CA SER A 122 11.23 -20.72 -2.62
C SER A 122 11.22 -19.98 -3.96
N LEU A 123 11.17 -18.64 -3.96
CA LEU A 123 11.26 -17.83 -5.18
C LEU A 123 12.71 -17.66 -5.66
N PHE A 124 13.70 -17.98 -4.83
CA PHE A 124 15.14 -17.80 -5.10
C PHE A 124 15.91 -19.08 -4.79
#